data_AF-A0AA37L1N5-F1
#
_entry.id   AF-A0AA37L1N5-F1
#
_cell.length_a   1.000
_cell.length_b   1.000
_cell.length_c   1.000
_cell.angle_alpha   90.00
_cell.angle_beta   90.00
_cell.angle_gamma   90.00
#
_symmetry.space_group_name_H-M   'P 1'
#
loop_
_entity.id
_entity.type
_entity.pdbx_description
1 polymer ?
#
loop_
_entity_poly.entity_id
_entity_poly.type
_entity_poly.pdbx_seq_one_letter_code
_entity_poly.pdbx_strand_id
1 'polypeptide(L)'
;MVEGIPIEETSQTFRDAFDATRKLNLRYIWIDSLCIIQDSEEDWREQSAQMIQVYSNAFINITATHAPDGQHGCFVERDPATTGPVTVRLEWGPNPGTYYMINPEDFQHNVERAPLHKRAWVVQERIMAQRSIHCCKSQLFWECSEAGVQS
;
A
#
# COMPACT_ATOMS: atom_id res chain seq x y z
N MET A 1 -9.31 7.17 -30.94
CA MET A 1 -8.30 7.46 -29.91
C MET A 1 -9.08 7.82 -28.67
N VAL A 2 -8.94 7.06 -27.58
CA VAL A 2 -9.61 7.41 -26.33
C VAL A 2 -8.85 8.61 -25.78
N GLU A 3 -9.52 9.75 -25.62
CA GLU A 3 -8.96 10.90 -24.93
C GLU A 3 -8.57 10.47 -23.51
N GLY A 4 -7.36 10.82 -23.07
CA GLY A 4 -6.90 10.48 -21.73
C GLY A 4 -7.80 11.13 -20.68
N ILE A 5 -7.97 10.47 -19.53
CA ILE A 5 -8.72 11.04 -18.40
C ILE A 5 -7.85 12.12 -17.74
N PRO A 6 -8.35 13.37 -17.59
CA PRO A 6 -7.64 14.41 -16.86
C PRO A 6 -7.33 13.97 -15.42
N ILE A 7 -6.11 14.20 -14.95
CA ILE A 7 -5.68 13.77 -13.60
C ILE A 7 -6.55 14.44 -12.53
N GLU A 8 -6.98 15.67 -12.78
CA GLU A 8 -7.82 16.49 -11.92
C GLU A 8 -9.24 15.94 -11.75
N GLU A 9 -9.67 15.05 -12.63
CA GLU A 9 -10.97 14.37 -12.57
C GLU A 9 -10.89 13.01 -11.87
N THR A 10 -9.68 12.51 -11.61
CA THR A 10 -9.47 11.25 -10.90
C THR A 10 -9.60 11.39 -9.38
N SER A 11 -9.81 10.27 -8.69
CA SER A 11 -9.87 10.21 -7.22
C SER A 11 -8.55 10.64 -6.57
N GLN A 12 -8.58 11.10 -5.31
CA GLN A 12 -7.36 11.49 -4.60
C GLN A 12 -6.37 10.32 -4.51
N THR A 13 -6.87 9.09 -4.29
CA THR A 13 -6.04 7.88 -4.28
C THR A 13 -5.29 7.67 -5.59
N PHE A 14 -5.89 7.98 -6.74
CA PHE A 14 -5.20 7.86 -8.03
C PHE A 14 -4.13 8.93 -8.19
N ARG A 15 -4.43 10.17 -7.81
CA ARG A 15 -3.46 11.27 -7.88
C ARG A 15 -2.23 10.98 -7.02
N ASP A 16 -2.44 10.52 -5.79
CA ASP A 16 -1.37 10.15 -4.88
C ASP A 16 -0.59 8.93 -5.40
N ALA A 17 -1.29 7.94 -5.98
CA ALA A 17 -0.64 6.79 -6.58
C ALA A 17 0.24 7.20 -7.77
N PHE A 18 -0.23 8.09 -8.66
CA PHE A 18 0.57 8.63 -9.76
C PHE A 18 1.80 9.38 -9.27
N ASP A 19 1.66 10.21 -8.24
CA ASP A 19 2.77 10.93 -7.64
C ASP A 19 3.77 9.96 -6.98
N ALA A 20 3.29 8.96 -6.23
CA ALA A 20 4.12 7.93 -5.63
C ALA A 20 4.89 7.12 -6.69
N THR A 21 4.22 6.69 -7.77
CA THR A 21 4.86 5.99 -8.90
C THR A 21 5.99 6.82 -9.50
N ARG A 22 5.77 8.11 -9.74
CA ARG A 22 6.80 9.01 -10.28
C ARG A 22 7.96 9.22 -9.31
N LYS A 23 7.68 9.40 -8.02
CA LYS A 23 8.68 9.56 -6.96
C LYS A 23 9.52 8.29 -6.77
N LEU A 24 8.94 7.12 -7.01
CA LEU A 24 9.65 5.83 -7.04
C LEU A 24 10.41 5.58 -8.36
N ASN A 25 10.42 6.56 -9.27
CA ASN A 25 11.05 6.47 -10.59
C ASN A 25 10.50 5.31 -11.45
N LEU A 26 9.21 5.01 -11.29
CA LEU A 26 8.49 4.03 -12.07
C LEU A 26 7.70 4.74 -13.18
N ARG A 27 7.62 4.09 -14.35
CA ARG A 27 6.94 4.66 -15.53
C ARG A 27 5.47 4.25 -15.63
N TYR A 28 5.13 3.07 -15.11
CA TYR A 28 3.83 2.45 -15.32
C TYR A 28 3.17 2.16 -13.98
N ILE A 29 1.86 2.34 -13.97
CA ILE A 29 0.96 1.96 -12.88
C ILE A 29 -0.22 1.24 -13.50
N TRP A 30 -0.67 0.19 -12.84
CA TRP A 30 -1.89 -0.53 -13.19
C TRP A 30 -2.93 -0.29 -12.11
N ILE A 31 -4.14 0.12 -12.52
CA ILE A 31 -5.29 0.35 -11.66
C ILE A 31 -6.48 -0.32 -12.35
N ASP A 32 -7.09 -1.30 -11.70
CA ASP A 32 -8.19 -2.13 -12.24
C ASP A 32 -9.29 -1.32 -12.95
N SER A 33 -9.78 -0.28 -12.31
CA SER A 33 -10.85 0.61 -12.79
C SER A 33 -10.44 1.52 -13.95
N LEU A 34 -9.14 1.65 -14.24
CA LEU A 34 -8.62 2.39 -15.40
C LEU A 34 -8.13 1.46 -16.52
N CYS A 35 -7.64 0.27 -16.17
CA CYS A 35 -7.00 -0.66 -17.10
C CYS A 35 -7.94 -1.76 -17.62
N ILE A 36 -9.11 -1.94 -16.99
CA ILE A 36 -10.14 -2.90 -17.41
C ILE A 36 -11.36 -2.13 -17.93
N ILE A 37 -11.92 -2.56 -19.05
CA ILE A 37 -13.12 -1.97 -19.64
C ILE A 37 -14.33 -2.37 -18.79
N GLN A 38 -14.87 -1.41 -18.03
CA GLN A 38 -15.93 -1.67 -17.06
C GLN A 38 -17.27 -2.09 -17.71
N ASP A 39 -17.53 -1.67 -18.95
CA ASP A 39 -18.78 -1.97 -19.67
C ASP A 39 -18.71 -3.27 -20.50
N SER A 40 -17.62 -4.02 -20.40
CA SER A 40 -17.41 -5.27 -21.16
C SER A 40 -17.21 -6.44 -20.21
N GLU A 41 -18.22 -7.32 -20.13
CA GLU A 41 -18.11 -8.54 -19.33
C GLU A 41 -17.02 -9.49 -19.88
N GLU A 42 -16.82 -9.49 -21.20
CA GLU A 42 -15.77 -10.27 -21.86
C GLU A 42 -14.37 -9.80 -21.45
N ASP A 43 -14.12 -8.49 -21.51
CA ASP A 43 -12.84 -7.89 -21.10
C ASP A 43 -12.62 -8.07 -19.61
N TRP A 44 -13.65 -7.87 -18.79
CA TRP A 44 -13.57 -8.12 -17.35
C TRP A 44 -13.16 -9.56 -17.05
N ARG A 45 -13.75 -10.56 -17.74
CA ARG A 45 -13.38 -11.98 -17.54
C ARG A 45 -11.93 -12.26 -17.94
N GLU A 46 -11.45 -11.69 -19.04
CA GLU A 46 -10.07 -11.86 -19.49
C GLU A 46 -9.07 -11.19 -18.54
N GLN A 47 -9.30 -9.92 -18.19
CA GLN A 47 -8.38 -9.15 -17.35
C GLN A 47 -8.41 -9.62 -15.89
N SER A 48 -9.58 -9.98 -15.36
CA SER A 48 -9.71 -10.50 -13.99
C SER A 48 -8.89 -11.78 -13.79
N ALA A 49 -8.84 -12.67 -14.80
CA ALA A 49 -7.99 -13.86 -14.79
C ALA A 49 -6.48 -13.54 -14.77
N GLN A 50 -6.08 -12.38 -15.32
CA GLN A 50 -4.69 -11.94 -15.35
C GLN A 50 -4.26 -11.15 -14.11
N MET A 51 -5.19 -10.73 -13.23
CA MET A 51 -4.89 -9.93 -12.04
C MET A 51 -3.80 -10.55 -11.18
N ILE A 52 -3.80 -11.88 -11.00
CA ILE A 52 -2.76 -12.60 -10.27
C ILE A 52 -1.38 -12.34 -10.88
N GLN A 53 -1.26 -12.43 -12.21
CA GLN A 53 -0.01 -12.17 -12.91
C GLN A 53 0.41 -10.71 -12.80
N VAL A 54 -0.54 -9.77 -12.88
CA VAL A 54 -0.25 -8.35 -12.72
C VAL A 54 0.32 -8.06 -11.33
N TYR A 55 -0.36 -8.48 -10.26
CA TYR A 55 0.10 -8.23 -8.89
C TYR A 55 1.41 -8.96 -8.56
N SER A 56 1.58 -10.21 -9.02
CA SER A 56 2.80 -10.99 -8.74
C SER A 56 4.04 -10.52 -9.50
N ASN A 57 3.88 -9.87 -10.66
CA ASN A 57 4.99 -9.33 -11.44
C ASN A 57 5.14 -7.81 -11.31
N ALA A 58 4.26 -7.15 -10.55
CA ALA A 58 4.41 -5.75 -10.22
C ALA A 58 5.70 -5.53 -9.41
N PHE A 59 6.42 -4.45 -9.72
CA PHE A 59 7.61 -4.08 -8.95
C PHE A 59 7.26 -3.80 -7.49
N ILE A 60 6.12 -3.13 -7.28
CA ILE A 60 5.60 -2.74 -5.97
C ILE A 60 4.10 -2.50 -6.06
N ASN A 61 3.38 -2.92 -5.02
CA ASN A 61 1.98 -2.57 -4.81
C ASN A 61 1.88 -1.38 -3.85
N ILE A 62 1.09 -0.37 -4.20
CA ILE A 62 0.86 0.83 -3.38
C ILE A 62 -0.58 0.77 -2.89
N THR A 63 -0.76 0.70 -1.57
CA THR A 63 -2.10 0.50 -1.00
C THR A 63 -2.47 1.64 -0.06
N ALA A 64 -3.59 2.31 -0.32
CA ALA A 64 -4.21 3.30 0.57
C ALA A 64 -4.90 2.60 1.75
N THR A 65 -4.14 1.92 2.60
CA THR A 65 -4.65 0.98 3.62
C THR A 65 -5.61 1.61 4.63
N HIS A 66 -5.38 2.87 5.03
CA HIS A 66 -6.28 3.56 5.96
C HIS A 66 -7.55 4.10 5.30
N ALA A 67 -7.57 4.21 3.97
CA ALA A 67 -8.62 4.90 3.24
C ALA A 67 -9.87 4.01 3.13
N PRO A 68 -11.05 4.48 3.56
CA PRO A 68 -12.29 3.74 3.37
C PRO A 68 -12.74 3.75 1.90
N ASP A 69 -12.33 4.76 1.14
CA ASP A 69 -12.69 4.98 -0.27
C ASP A 69 -11.58 5.74 -1.03
N GLY A 70 -11.78 5.97 -2.33
CA GLY A 70 -10.80 6.63 -3.20
C GLY A 70 -10.60 8.14 -2.96
N GLN A 71 -11.39 8.79 -2.09
CA GLN A 71 -11.30 10.24 -1.85
C GLN A 71 -10.24 10.61 -0.81
N HIS A 72 -9.78 9.66 -0.01
CA HIS A 72 -8.89 9.93 1.11
C HIS A 72 -7.40 9.91 0.75
N GLY A 73 -7.00 9.22 -0.32
CA GLY A 73 -5.61 9.21 -0.77
C GLY A 73 -4.68 8.21 -0.07
N CYS A 74 -3.41 8.26 -0.44
CA CYS A 74 -2.30 7.53 0.17
C CYS A 74 -1.48 8.42 1.13
N PHE A 75 -1.52 9.74 0.95
CA PHE A 75 -0.71 10.66 1.73
C PHE A 75 -1.51 11.25 2.89
N VAL A 76 -1.03 10.98 4.11
CA VAL A 76 -1.59 11.49 5.36
C VAL A 76 -0.59 12.42 6.00
N GLU A 77 -1.04 13.61 6.38
CA GLU A 77 -0.26 14.50 7.23
C GLU A 77 -0.18 13.91 8.64
N ARG A 78 1.04 13.79 9.16
CA ARG A 78 1.31 13.13 10.43
C ARG A 78 2.10 14.09 11.30
N ASP A 79 1.71 14.18 12.57
CA ASP A 79 2.48 14.91 13.56
C ASP A 79 3.74 14.09 13.92
N PRO A 80 4.95 14.59 13.62
CA PRO A 80 6.19 13.89 13.95
C PRO A 80 6.31 13.58 15.46
N ALA A 81 5.72 14.42 16.32
CA ALA A 81 5.75 14.23 17.77
C ALA A 81 4.97 13.00 18.24
N THR A 82 3.99 12.53 17.46
CA THR A 82 3.16 11.36 17.79
C THR A 82 3.48 10.13 16.93
N THR A 83 4.29 10.31 15.88
CA THR A 83 4.63 9.25 14.91
C THR A 83 6.04 8.69 15.11
N GLY A 84 6.91 9.42 15.81
CA GLY A 84 8.25 8.95 16.13
C GLY A 84 8.24 7.73 17.06
N PRO A 85 9.23 6.83 16.95
CA PRO A 85 9.33 5.70 17.87
C PRO A 85 9.58 6.21 19.29
N VAL A 86 8.88 5.63 20.26
CA VAL A 86 9.05 6.00 21.68
C VAL A 86 10.42 5.53 22.15
N THR A 87 11.29 6.46 22.52
CA THR A 87 12.62 6.15 23.06
C THR A 87 12.60 6.02 24.58
N VAL A 88 13.10 4.90 25.09
CA VAL A 88 13.30 4.66 26.52
C VAL A 88 14.80 4.61 26.81
N ARG A 89 15.25 5.44 27.74
CA ARG A 89 16.64 5.40 28.21
C ARG A 89 16.73 4.52 29.45
N LEU A 90 17.49 3.44 29.38
CA LEU A 90 17.79 2.57 30.50
C LEU A 90 19.17 2.94 31.05
N GLU A 91 19.22 3.35 32.31
CA GLU A 91 20.47 3.68 33.02
C GLU A 91 20.98 2.52 33.89
N TRP A 92 20.29 1.38 33.85
CA TRP A 92 20.52 0.22 34.70
C TRP A 92 20.39 -1.09 33.90
N GLY A 93 20.84 -2.18 34.50
CA GLY A 93 20.82 -3.52 33.90
C GLY A 93 22.10 -3.89 33.14
N PRO A 94 22.16 -5.10 32.55
CA PRO A 94 23.37 -5.61 31.91
C PRO A 94 23.75 -4.82 30.64
N ASN A 95 22.78 -4.15 30.01
CA ASN A 95 22.96 -3.33 28.83
C ASN A 95 22.23 -1.98 29.00
N PRO A 96 22.86 -0.97 29.61
CA PRO A 96 22.33 0.39 29.61
C PRO A 96 22.36 0.98 28.20
N GLY A 97 21.40 1.84 27.85
CA GLY A 97 21.31 2.43 26.52
C GLY A 97 19.97 3.06 26.19
N THR A 98 19.86 3.59 24.98
CA THR A 98 18.60 4.08 24.41
C THR A 98 17.95 2.97 23.59
N TYR A 99 16.73 2.63 23.94
CA TYR A 99 15.93 1.61 23.29
C TYR A 99 14.74 2.26 22.59
N TYR A 100 14.33 1.69 21.47
CA TYR A 100 13.07 2.05 20.81
C TYR A 100 11.99 1.06 21.24
N MET A 101 10.87 1.57 21.72
CA MET A 101 9.69 0.76 21.99
C MET A 101 8.96 0.53 20.68
N ILE A 102 8.79 -0.74 20.34
CA ILE A 102 8.03 -1.18 19.17
C ILE A 102 6.83 -1.94 19.70
N ASN A 103 5.63 -1.54 19.28
CA ASN A 103 4.44 -2.32 19.55
C ASN A 103 4.32 -3.42 18.49
N PRO A 104 4.49 -4.71 18.85
CA PRO A 104 4.42 -5.79 17.87
C PRO A 104 3.04 -5.92 17.21
N GLU A 105 1.99 -5.38 17.84
CA GLU A 105 0.62 -5.42 17.30
C GLU A 105 0.35 -4.30 16.28
N ASP A 106 1.27 -3.36 16.06
CA ASP A 106 1.04 -2.22 15.18
C ASP A 106 0.72 -2.63 13.75
N PHE A 107 1.41 -3.65 13.23
CA PHE A 107 1.13 -4.16 11.88
C PHE A 107 -0.28 -4.75 11.79
N GLN A 108 -0.66 -5.59 12.75
CA GLN A 108 -2.01 -6.16 12.78
C GLN A 108 -3.09 -5.08 12.89
N HIS A 109 -2.89 -4.08 13.74
CA HIS A 109 -3.87 -3.02 13.96
C HIS A 109 -4.01 -2.09 12.75
N ASN A 110 -2.89 -1.66 12.18
CA ASN A 110 -2.85 -0.62 11.16
C ASN A 110 -2.93 -1.17 9.73
N VAL A 111 -2.55 -2.43 9.50
CA VAL A 111 -2.62 -3.11 8.20
C VAL A 111 -3.72 -4.16 8.23
N GLU A 112 -3.56 -5.28 8.93
CA GLU A 112 -4.49 -6.42 8.80
C GLU A 112 -5.95 -6.11 9.13
N ARG A 113 -6.20 -5.24 10.11
CA ARG A 113 -7.55 -4.84 10.53
C ARG A 113 -8.07 -3.56 9.86
N ALA A 114 -7.28 -2.98 8.94
CA ALA A 114 -7.62 -1.71 8.32
C ALA A 114 -8.87 -1.82 7.42
N PRO A 115 -9.58 -0.70 7.17
CA PRO A 115 -10.80 -0.68 6.36
C PRO A 115 -10.63 -1.35 4.99
N LEU A 116 -9.48 -1.14 4.34
CA LEU A 116 -9.18 -1.70 3.01
C LEU A 116 -9.31 -3.23 3.00
N HIS A 117 -8.82 -3.92 4.03
CA HIS A 117 -8.82 -5.39 4.10
C HIS A 117 -10.19 -6.00 4.42
N LYS A 118 -11.22 -5.18 4.65
CA LYS A 118 -12.61 -5.66 4.75
C LYS A 118 -13.24 -5.92 3.36
N ARG A 119 -12.59 -5.49 2.27
CA ARG A 119 -13.06 -5.71 0.90
C ARG A 119 -12.55 -7.05 0.39
N ALA A 120 -13.45 -7.94 -0.02
CA ALA A 120 -13.10 -9.31 -0.43
C ALA A 120 -12.01 -9.38 -1.51
N TRP A 121 -12.02 -8.43 -2.45
CA TRP A 121 -11.06 -8.37 -3.57
C TRP A 121 -9.61 -8.06 -3.13
N VAL A 122 -9.42 -7.36 -2.00
CA VAL A 122 -8.09 -6.90 -1.52
C VAL A 122 -7.20 -8.06 -1.06
N VAL A 123 -7.79 -9.21 -0.71
CA VAL A 123 -7.03 -10.40 -0.31
C VAL A 123 -6.15 -10.90 -1.46
N GLN A 124 -6.69 -10.93 -2.68
CA GLN A 124 -5.93 -11.35 -3.87
C GLN A 124 -4.81 -10.35 -4.18
N GLU A 125 -5.08 -9.06 -4.03
CA GLU A 125 -4.11 -7.99 -4.32
C GLU A 125 -2.91 -8.00 -3.35
N ARG A 126 -3.16 -8.26 -2.06
CA ARG A 126 -2.10 -8.29 -1.03
C ARG A 126 -1.27 -9.57 -1.09
N ILE A 127 -1.90 -10.74 -1.18
CA ILE A 127 -1.18 -12.03 -1.15
C ILE A 127 -0.30 -12.21 -2.39
N MET A 128 -0.75 -11.71 -3.54
CA MET A 128 -0.02 -11.91 -4.80
C MET A 128 1.12 -10.91 -4.98
N ALA A 129 1.06 -9.74 -4.34
CA ALA A 129 2.13 -8.75 -4.43
C ALA A 129 3.40 -9.22 -3.71
N GLN A 130 4.54 -9.18 -4.41
CA GLN A 130 5.84 -9.52 -3.82
C GLN A 130 6.33 -8.46 -2.83
N ARG A 131 5.93 -7.21 -3.06
CA ARG A 131 6.32 -6.03 -2.27
C ARG A 131 5.13 -5.09 -2.19
N SER A 132 4.76 -4.69 -0.99
CA SER A 132 3.64 -3.80 -0.73
C SER A 132 4.05 -2.67 0.20
N ILE A 133 3.74 -1.43 -0.19
CA ILE A 133 3.69 -0.29 0.73
C ILE A 133 2.25 -0.10 1.18
N HIS A 134 2.06 -0.14 2.49
CA HIS A 134 0.81 0.17 3.15
C HIS A 134 0.84 1.61 3.64
N CYS A 135 0.06 2.45 2.98
CA CYS A 135 -0.20 3.80 3.43
C CYS A 135 -1.26 3.76 4.53
N CYS A 136 -0.80 3.63 5.77
CA CYS A 136 -1.66 3.65 6.95
C CYS A 136 -1.78 5.05 7.55
N LYS A 137 -2.70 5.24 8.50
CA LYS A 137 -2.95 6.54 9.13
C LYS A 137 -1.73 7.00 9.94
N SER A 138 -1.21 6.10 10.77
CA SER A 138 -0.13 6.38 11.72
C SER A 138 1.26 6.35 11.08
N GLN A 139 1.53 5.41 10.17
CA GLN A 139 2.85 5.22 9.58
C GLN A 139 2.77 4.49 8.23
N LEU A 140 3.91 4.32 7.57
CA LEU A 140 4.03 3.45 6.41
C LEU A 140 4.51 2.08 6.86
N PHE A 141 3.90 1.01 6.33
CA PHE A 141 4.42 -0.34 6.52
C PHE A 141 4.90 -0.89 5.18
N TRP A 142 6.00 -1.65 5.25
CA TRP A 142 6.55 -2.40 4.13
C TRP A 142 6.30 -3.88 4.39
N GLU A 143 5.64 -4.55 3.45
CA GLU A 143 5.47 -6.00 3.45
C GLU A 143 6.19 -6.56 2.22
N CYS A 144 7.01 -7.60 2.39
CA CYS A 144 7.71 -8.26 1.30
C CYS A 144 7.66 -9.78 1.46
N SER A 145 7.28 -10.45 0.38
CA SER A 145 7.15 -11.90 0.28
C SER A 145 8.40 -12.55 -0.32
N GLU A 146 9.59 -12.03 0.01
CA GLU A 146 10.84 -12.72 -0.32
C GLU A 146 10.88 -14.03 0.49
N ALA A 147 10.72 -15.16 -0.21
CA ALA A 147 11.21 -16.43 0.32
C ALA A 147 12.69 -16.20 0.62
N GLY A 148 13.08 -16.28 1.89
CA GLY A 148 14.47 -16.13 2.31
C GLY A 148 15.34 -17.19 1.64
N VAL A 149 15.81 -16.92 0.42
CA VAL A 149 16.95 -17.60 -0.16
C VAL A 149 18.15 -16.97 0.54
N GLN A 150 18.54 -17.59 1.65
CA GLN A 150 19.87 -17.43 2.20
C GLN A 150 20.86 -17.83 1.10
N SER A 151 21.51 -16.83 0.51
CA SER A 151 22.72 -17.00 -0.30
C SER A 151 23.91 -17.31 0.59
#